data_AF-A0A1J4VZ26-F1
#
_entry.id   AF-A0A1J4VZ26-F1
#
_cell.length_a   1.000
_cell.length_b   1.000
_cell.length_c   1.000
_cell.angle_alpha   90.00
_cell.angle_beta   90.00
_cell.angle_gamma   90.00
#
_symmetry.space_group_name_H-M   'P 1'
#
loop_
_entity.id
_entity.type
_entity.pdbx_description
1 polymer ?
#
loop_
_entity_poly.entity_id
_entity_poly.type
_entity_poly.pdbx_seq_one_letter_code
_entity_poly.pdbx_strand_id
1 'polypeptide(L)'
;MLKHDISLYAPTVYPRLHVAAISLSYIIFFAASLAALLYLIQDSLIKNKRAGALSNRLPSLSFLDKLNYRSIGLGFPILTISVVSGLIWAKNISGTYWPYYNLRQVYAMVLWSIYAVVLHVRLSEKLRGRKVALLSLLAFFIIVLSLFGNCP
;
A
#
# COMPACT_ATOMS: atom_id res chain seq x y z
N MET A 1 -0.51 18.65 34.96
CA MET A 1 0.95 18.77 34.77
C MET A 1 1.46 17.96 33.56
N LEU A 2 1.04 16.70 33.36
CA LEU A 2 1.50 15.85 32.23
C LEU A 2 1.04 16.23 30.80
N LYS A 3 0.08 17.16 30.65
CA LYS A 3 -0.48 17.54 29.34
C LYS A 3 0.40 18.57 28.60
N HIS A 4 1.24 19.29 29.34
CA HIS A 4 2.08 20.37 28.80
C HIS A 4 3.36 19.82 28.14
N ASP A 5 3.94 18.75 28.68
CA ASP A 5 5.19 18.16 28.15
C ASP A 5 4.95 17.36 26.86
N ILE A 6 3.80 16.70 26.74
CA ILE A 6 3.39 15.97 25.52
C ILE A 6 3.23 16.95 24.34
N SER A 7 2.76 18.18 24.60
CA SER A 7 2.55 19.20 23.58
C SER A 7 3.85 19.78 22.98
N LEU A 8 4.98 19.70 23.71
CA LEU A 8 6.27 20.21 23.26
C LEU A 8 7.08 19.16 22.48
N TYR A 9 6.87 17.86 22.73
CA TYR A 9 7.44 16.75 21.95
C TYR A 9 6.61 16.36 20.71
N ALA A 10 5.30 16.61 20.75
CA ALA A 10 4.37 16.30 19.66
C ALA A 10 4.65 16.95 18.29
N PRO A 11 5.17 18.20 18.15
CA PRO A 11 5.28 18.84 16.83
C PRO A 11 6.43 18.30 15.97
N THR A 12 7.45 17.65 16.54
CA THR A 12 8.64 17.21 15.78
C THR A 12 8.74 15.70 15.64
N VAL A 13 8.43 14.93 16.69
CA VAL A 13 8.61 13.46 16.68
C VAL A 13 7.43 12.75 16.01
N TYR A 14 6.21 13.19 16.31
CA TYR A 14 4.98 12.58 15.79
C TYR A 14 4.89 12.58 14.26
N PRO A 15 5.06 13.72 13.56
CA PRO A 15 5.02 13.73 12.10
C PRO A 15 6.17 12.94 11.46
N ARG A 16 7.36 12.89 12.08
CA ARG A 16 8.49 12.09 11.57
C ARG A 16 8.20 10.59 11.63
N LEU A 17 7.64 10.10 12.74
CA LEU A 17 7.24 8.71 12.88
C LEU A 17 6.11 8.34 11.91
N HIS A 18 5.12 9.22 11.75
CA HIS A 18 4.04 9.05 10.77
C HIS A 18 4.58 8.95 9.33
N VAL A 19 5.46 9.88 8.93
CA VAL A 19 6.07 9.90 7.60
C VAL A 19 6.96 8.67 7.37
N ALA A 20 7.67 8.19 8.39
CA ALA A 20 8.45 6.96 8.29
C ALA A 20 7.55 5.72 8.10
N ALA A 21 6.45 5.62 8.86
CA ALA A 21 5.51 4.51 8.78
C ALA A 21 4.79 4.43 7.42
N ILE A 22 4.35 5.57 6.89
CA ILE A 22 3.71 5.62 5.56
C ILE A 22 4.72 5.31 4.45
N SER A 23 5.97 5.79 4.56
CA SER A 23 7.03 5.47 3.60
C SER A 23 7.37 3.98 3.58
N LEU A 24 7.46 3.34 4.76
CA LEU A 24 7.71 1.91 4.86
C LEU A 24 6.56 1.09 4.23
N SER A 25 5.32 1.50 4.46
CA SER A 25 4.14 0.89 3.83
C SER A 25 4.24 0.95 2.30
N TYR A 26 4.61 2.11 1.75
CA TYR A 26 4.78 2.29 0.31
C TYR A 26 5.86 1.39 -0.27
N ILE A 27 6.98 1.19 0.41
CA ILE A 27 8.05 0.28 -0.04
C ILE A 27 7.54 -1.17 -0.08
N ILE A 28 6.80 -1.61 0.95
CA ILE A 28 6.24 -2.97 1.00
C ILE A 28 5.22 -3.18 -0.13
N PHE A 29 4.36 -2.20 -0.37
CA PHE A 29 3.37 -2.26 -1.44
C PHE A 29 3.98 -2.15 -2.84
N PHE A 30 5.07 -1.40 -2.98
CA PHE A 30 5.85 -1.36 -4.22
C PHE A 30 6.40 -2.75 -4.56
N ALA A 31 7.01 -3.42 -3.57
CA ALA A 31 7.50 -4.80 -3.74
C ALA A 31 6.37 -5.78 -4.08
N ALA A 32 5.20 -5.65 -3.44
CA ALA A 32 4.03 -6.46 -3.76
C ALA A 32 3.56 -6.26 -5.22
N SER A 33 3.57 -5.01 -5.69
CA SER A 33 3.15 -4.63 -7.04
C SER A 33 4.13 -5.11 -8.10
N LEU A 34 5.43 -5.04 -7.81
CA LEU A 34 6.47 -5.61 -8.66
C LEU A 34 6.28 -7.12 -8.80
N ALA A 35 6.02 -7.84 -7.71
CA ALA A 35 5.73 -9.28 -7.75
C ALA A 35 4.48 -9.61 -8.60
N ALA A 36 3.44 -8.79 -8.52
CA ALA A 36 2.24 -8.92 -9.34
C ALA A 36 2.51 -8.66 -10.83
N LEU A 37 3.35 -7.67 -11.15
CA LEU A 37 3.76 -7.39 -12.52
C LEU A 37 4.55 -8.58 -13.11
N LEU A 38 5.51 -9.11 -12.36
CA LEU A 38 6.26 -10.30 -12.74
C LEU A 38 5.34 -11.52 -12.95
N TYR A 39 4.32 -11.69 -12.10
CA TYR A 39 3.32 -12.74 -12.24
C TYR A 39 2.56 -12.62 -13.57
N LEU A 40 2.13 -11.42 -13.94
CA LEU A 40 1.41 -11.18 -15.20
C LEU A 40 2.29 -11.41 -16.44
N ILE A 41 3.56 -10.99 -16.36
CA ILE A 41 4.54 -11.24 -17.43
C ILE A 41 4.72 -12.75 -17.60
N GLN A 42 4.92 -13.50 -16.51
CA GLN A 42 5.11 -14.94 -16.56
C GLN A 42 3.84 -15.68 -17.05
N ASP A 43 2.64 -15.29 -16.61
CA ASP A 43 1.36 -15.82 -17.11
C ASP A 43 1.23 -15.62 -18.64
N SER A 44 1.63 -14.45 -19.15
CA SER A 44 1.59 -14.13 -20.58
C SER A 44 2.62 -14.95 -21.39
N LEU A 45 3.83 -15.15 -20.86
CA LEU A 45 4.88 -15.95 -21.51
C LEU A 45 4.49 -17.42 -21.65
N ILE A 46 3.89 -18.01 -20.60
CA ILE A 46 3.42 -19.39 -20.62
C ILE A 46 2.28 -19.55 -21.63
N LYS A 47 1.31 -18.63 -21.64
CA LYS A 47 0.17 -18.67 -22.58
C LYS A 47 0.59 -18.52 -24.03
N ASN A 48 1.57 -17.67 -24.32
CA ASN A 48 2.04 -17.45 -25.69
C ASN A 48 3.06 -18.50 -26.17
N LYS A 49 3.31 -19.59 -25.41
CA LYS A 49 4.35 -20.61 -25.68
C LYS A 49 5.74 -20.04 -25.91
N ARG A 50 6.00 -18.78 -25.51
CA ARG A 50 7.31 -18.11 -25.53
C ARG A 50 8.04 -18.33 -24.20
N ALA A 51 7.90 -19.52 -23.64
CA ALA A 51 8.60 -19.95 -22.43
C ALA A 51 10.08 -20.23 -22.75
N GLY A 52 10.81 -19.20 -23.18
CA GLY A 52 12.24 -19.25 -23.40
C GLY A 52 13.03 -18.97 -22.12
N ALA A 53 14.30 -18.58 -22.27
CA ALA A 53 15.25 -18.33 -21.17
C ALA A 53 14.75 -17.36 -20.08
N LEU A 54 13.86 -16.42 -20.43
CA LEU A 54 13.27 -15.47 -19.48
C LEU A 54 12.34 -16.17 -18.47
N SER A 55 11.54 -17.15 -18.91
CA SER A 55 10.62 -17.90 -18.02
C SER A 55 11.35 -18.75 -16.99
N ASN A 56 12.55 -19.26 -17.33
CA ASN A 56 13.40 -20.03 -16.41
C ASN A 56 14.14 -19.15 -15.38
N ARG A 57 14.28 -17.84 -15.65
CA ARG A 57 14.90 -16.87 -14.73
C ARG A 57 13.89 -16.33 -13.71
N LEU A 58 12.60 -16.35 -14.04
CA LEU A 58 11.52 -15.88 -13.18
C LEU A 58 11.13 -16.97 -12.15
N PRO A 59 10.95 -16.62 -10.87
CA PRO A 59 10.42 -17.56 -9.87
C PRO A 59 9.01 -18.01 -10.25
N SER A 60 8.54 -19.15 -9.74
CA SER A 60 7.25 -19.73 -10.16
C SER A 60 6.05 -18.82 -9.89
N LEU A 61 4.98 -18.94 -10.70
CA LEU A 61 3.71 -18.21 -10.51
C LEU A 61 3.21 -18.33 -9.06
N SER A 62 3.28 -19.53 -8.48
CA SER A 62 2.86 -19.81 -7.12
C SER A 62 3.72 -19.10 -6.08
N PHE A 63 5.02 -18.92 -6.34
CA PHE A 63 5.91 -18.17 -5.47
C PHE A 63 5.59 -16.67 -5.52
N LEU A 64 5.40 -16.11 -6.72
CA LEU A 64 5.07 -14.69 -6.91
C LEU A 64 3.72 -14.34 -6.26
N ASP A 65 2.69 -15.20 -6.38
CA ASP A 65 1.40 -14.99 -5.73
C ASP A 65 1.51 -15.07 -4.19
N LYS A 66 2.28 -16.02 -3.66
CA LYS A 66 2.56 -16.11 -2.22
C LYS A 66 3.31 -14.88 -1.69
N LEU A 67 4.28 -14.38 -2.45
CA LEU A 67 5.05 -13.20 -2.07
C LEU A 67 4.15 -11.97 -2.05
N ASN A 68 3.35 -11.76 -3.11
CA ASN A 68 2.36 -10.68 -3.15
C ASN A 68 1.37 -10.78 -1.98
N TYR A 69 0.84 -11.97 -1.69
CA TYR A 69 -0.08 -12.18 -0.57
C TYR A 69 0.54 -11.80 0.78
N ARG A 70 1.77 -12.28 1.06
CA ARG A 70 2.48 -11.97 2.30
C ARG A 70 2.81 -10.49 2.41
N SER A 71 3.25 -9.86 1.32
CA SER A 71 3.55 -8.43 1.31
C SER A 71 2.30 -7.58 1.58
N ILE A 72 1.16 -7.90 0.96
CA ILE A 72 -0.11 -7.20 1.23
C ILE A 72 -0.56 -7.42 2.68
N GLY A 73 -0.47 -8.66 3.18
CA GLY A 73 -0.85 -8.99 4.55
C GLY A 73 0.00 -8.27 5.60
N LEU A 74 1.29 -8.08 5.34
CA LEU A 74 2.19 -7.32 6.23
C LEU A 74 2.05 -5.80 6.05
N GLY A 75 1.84 -5.32 4.82
CA GLY A 75 1.72 -3.89 4.53
C GLY A 75 0.42 -3.26 5.05
N PHE A 76 -0.70 -4.01 5.03
CA PHE A 76 -2.00 -3.51 5.46
C PHE A 76 -2.08 -3.02 6.93
N PRO A 77 -1.59 -3.78 7.95
CA PRO A 77 -1.60 -3.30 9.33
C PRO A 77 -0.70 -2.06 9.51
N ILE A 78 0.45 -2.01 8.84
CA ILE A 78 1.36 -0.85 8.89
C ILE A 78 0.68 0.38 8.26
N LEU A 79 -0.01 0.19 7.14
CA LEU A 79 -0.81 1.24 6.50
C LEU A 79 -1.93 1.74 7.42
N THR A 80 -2.60 0.83 8.13
CA THR A 80 -3.68 1.18 9.07
C THR A 80 -3.15 2.05 10.21
N ILE A 81 -2.02 1.68 10.82
CA ILE A 81 -1.35 2.50 11.84
C ILE A 81 -0.95 3.88 11.27
N SER A 82 -0.46 3.90 10.02
CA SER A 82 -0.10 5.14 9.33
C SER A 82 -1.30 6.06 9.12
N VAL A 83 -2.44 5.54 8.65
CA VAL A 83 -3.66 6.34 8.45
C VAL A 83 -4.22 6.86 9.78
N VAL A 84 -4.29 6.00 10.81
CA VAL A 84 -4.80 6.40 12.14
C VAL A 84 -3.91 7.47 12.76
N SER A 85 -2.58 7.33 12.67
CA SER A 85 -1.66 8.36 13.15
C SER A 85 -1.82 9.68 12.38
N GLY A 86 -2.02 9.63 11.06
CA GLY A 86 -2.30 10.82 10.25
C GLY A 86 -3.56 11.57 10.68
N LEU A 87 -4.64 10.84 11.02
CA LEU A 87 -5.90 11.42 11.51
C LEU A 87 -5.74 12.12 12.87
N ILE A 88 -4.98 11.52 13.79
CA ILE A 88 -4.71 12.11 15.11
C ILE A 88 -3.90 13.40 14.96
N TRP A 89 -2.90 13.41 14.08
CA TRP A 89 -2.11 14.60 13.80
C TRP A 89 -2.94 15.72 13.16
N ALA A 90 -3.79 15.38 12.18
CA ALA A 90 -4.69 16.33 11.55
C ALA A 90 -5.62 17.01 12.56
N LYS A 91 -6.15 16.25 13.53
CA LYS A 91 -6.95 16.80 14.64
C LYS A 91 -6.15 17.81 15.48
N ASN A 92 -4.90 17.50 15.79
CA ASN A 92 -4.06 18.35 16.64
C ASN A 92 -3.71 19.69 15.99
N ILE A 93 -3.61 19.75 14.66
CA ILE A 93 -3.21 20.96 13.93
C ILE A 93 -4.42 21.77 13.44
N SER A 94 -5.38 21.10 12.81
CA SER A 94 -6.51 21.77 12.15
C SER A 94 -7.77 21.82 13.03
N GLY A 95 -7.73 21.26 14.24
CA GLY A 95 -8.88 21.18 15.14
C GLY A 95 -10.00 20.23 14.68
N THR A 96 -9.89 19.66 13.47
CA THR A 96 -10.90 18.81 12.83
C THR A 96 -10.22 17.53 12.34
N TYR A 97 -10.87 16.38 12.53
CA TYR A 97 -10.34 15.08 12.09
C TYR A 97 -10.30 14.91 10.57
N TRP A 98 -11.20 15.59 9.86
CA TRP A 98 -11.40 15.46 8.43
C TRP A 98 -11.50 16.82 7.72
N PRO A 99 -10.36 17.46 7.44
CA PRO A 99 -10.30 18.55 6.48
C PRO A 99 -10.51 17.96 5.07
N TYR A 100 -11.74 18.01 4.55
CA TYR A 100 -12.12 17.43 3.26
C TYR A 100 -11.34 17.98 2.06
N TYR A 101 -10.71 19.14 2.22
CA TYR A 101 -9.84 19.81 1.25
C TYR A 101 -8.43 19.20 1.14
N ASN A 102 -8.00 18.37 2.10
CA ASN A 102 -6.64 17.82 2.10
C ASN A 102 -6.56 16.55 1.25
N LEU A 103 -6.18 16.72 -0.02
CA LEU A 103 -5.98 15.64 -0.99
C LEU A 103 -5.10 14.50 -0.45
N ARG A 104 -4.05 14.81 0.33
CA ARG A 104 -3.18 13.81 0.97
C ARG A 104 -3.94 12.79 1.82
N GLN A 105 -4.94 13.26 2.57
CA GLN A 105 -5.69 12.42 3.49
C GLN A 105 -6.73 11.57 2.74
N VAL A 106 -7.33 12.13 1.68
CA VAL A 106 -8.24 11.41 0.78
C VAL A 106 -7.51 10.27 0.08
N TYR A 107 -6.32 10.51 -0.50
CA TYR A 107 -5.54 9.46 -1.17
C TYR A 107 -5.20 8.30 -0.22
N ALA A 108 -4.78 8.61 1.02
CA ALA A 108 -4.48 7.58 2.01
C ALA A 108 -5.69 6.71 2.35
N MET A 109 -6.89 7.29 2.47
CA MET A 109 -8.12 6.53 2.73
C MET A 109 -8.59 5.71 1.53
N VAL A 110 -8.41 6.21 0.31
CA VAL A 110 -8.69 5.46 -0.92
C VAL A 110 -7.77 4.24 -1.02
N LEU A 111 -6.47 4.44 -0.80
CA LEU A 111 -5.46 3.36 -0.74
C LEU A 111 -5.82 2.31 0.30
N TRP A 112 -6.12 2.76 1.52
CA TRP A 112 -6.51 1.87 2.61
C TRP A 112 -7.75 1.06 2.26
N SER A 113 -8.78 1.69 1.69
CA SER A 113 -10.02 1.02 1.28
C SER A 113 -9.77 -0.05 0.21
N ILE A 114 -8.92 0.24 -0.78
CA ILE A 114 -8.59 -0.72 -1.84
C ILE A 114 -7.82 -1.91 -1.28
N TYR A 115 -6.81 -1.67 -0.45
CA TYR A 115 -6.08 -2.77 0.17
C TYR A 115 -6.97 -3.58 1.13
N ALA A 116 -7.90 -2.94 1.84
CA ALA A 116 -8.89 -3.64 2.66
C ALA A 116 -9.77 -4.56 1.80
N VAL A 117 -10.29 -4.07 0.66
CA VAL A 117 -11.08 -4.89 -0.27
C VAL A 117 -10.25 -6.04 -0.84
N VAL A 118 -9.01 -5.78 -1.26
CA VAL A 118 -8.11 -6.83 -1.79
C VAL A 118 -7.85 -7.90 -0.75
N LEU A 119 -7.55 -7.51 0.49
CA LEU A 119 -7.33 -8.43 1.60
C LEU A 119 -8.60 -9.24 1.91
N HIS A 120 -9.75 -8.58 1.98
CA HIS A 120 -11.04 -9.21 2.26
C HIS A 120 -11.41 -10.26 1.19
N VAL A 121 -11.17 -9.93 -0.08
CA VAL A 121 -11.44 -10.84 -1.19
C VAL A 121 -10.43 -12.00 -1.22
N ARG A 122 -9.16 -11.77 -0.86
CA ARG A 122 -8.16 -12.84 -0.73
C ARG A 122 -8.49 -13.79 0.43
N LEU A 123 -8.91 -13.28 1.59
CA LEU A 123 -9.34 -14.08 2.73
C LEU A 123 -10.59 -14.91 2.40
N SER A 124 -11.45 -14.40 1.54
CA SER A 124 -12.64 -15.11 1.07
C SER A 124 -12.33 -16.21 0.03
N GLU A 125 -11.06 -16.40 -0.36
CA GLU A 125 -10.59 -17.30 -1.43
C GLU A 125 -11.25 -17.12 -2.82
N LYS A 126 -12.10 -16.09 -3.00
CA LYS A 126 -12.91 -15.90 -4.22
C LYS A 126 -12.08 -15.50 -5.43
N LEU A 127 -10.90 -14.90 -5.24
CA LEU A 127 -10.00 -14.48 -6.31
C LEU A 127 -8.62 -15.11 -6.13
N ARG A 128 -8.15 -15.84 -7.15
CA ARG A 128 -6.79 -16.37 -7.26
C ARG A 128 -6.15 -15.96 -8.58
N GLY A 129 -4.81 -15.90 -8.59
CA GLY A 129 -4.01 -15.65 -9.78
C GLY A 129 -4.20 -14.28 -10.42
N ARG A 130 -4.47 -14.25 -11.74
CA ARG A 130 -4.45 -13.04 -12.59
C ARG A 130 -5.31 -11.88 -12.08
N LYS A 131 -6.49 -12.16 -11.53
CA LYS A 131 -7.39 -11.11 -10.99
C LYS A 131 -6.76 -10.37 -9.81
N VAL A 132 -5.97 -11.06 -8.99
CA VAL A 132 -5.31 -10.46 -7.83
C VAL A 132 -4.05 -9.69 -8.20
N ALA A 133 -3.35 -10.16 -9.23
CA ALA A 133 -2.26 -9.41 -9.82
C ALA A 133 -2.74 -8.07 -10.39
N LEU A 134 -3.88 -8.05 -11.09
CA LEU A 134 -4.51 -6.82 -11.58
C LEU A 134 -4.91 -5.86 -10.45
N LEU A 135 -5.51 -6.38 -9.37
CA LEU A 135 -5.85 -5.55 -8.20
C LEU A 135 -4.61 -4.93 -7.53
N SER A 136 -3.51 -5.68 -7.43
CA SER A 136 -2.24 -5.15 -6.91
C SER A 136 -1.67 -4.04 -7.81
N LEU A 137 -1.85 -4.18 -9.12
CA LEU A 137 -1.40 -3.19 -10.11
C LEU A 137 -2.28 -1.92 -10.10
N LEU A 138 -3.58 -2.07 -9.86
CA LEU A 138 -4.48 -0.94 -9.60
C LEU A 138 -4.06 -0.17 -8.33
N ALA A 139 -3.73 -0.90 -7.26
CA ALA A 139 -3.25 -0.29 -6.02
C ALA A 139 -1.92 0.47 -6.23
N PHE A 140 -1.00 -0.08 -7.03
CA PHE A 140 0.22 0.63 -7.45
C PHE A 140 -0.08 1.94 -8.16
N PHE A 141 -1.02 1.95 -9.10
CA PHE A 141 -1.38 3.16 -9.84
C PHE A 141 -1.83 4.29 -8.91
N ILE A 142 -2.50 3.95 -7.80
CA ILE A 142 -2.98 4.93 -6.82
C ILE A 142 -1.86 5.44 -5.91
N ILE A 143 -0.88 4.59 -5.57
CA ILE A 143 0.36 5.07 -4.92
C ILE A 143 1.05 6.09 -5.82
N VAL A 144 1.16 5.80 -7.11
CA VAL A 144 1.76 6.70 -8.09
C VAL A 144 0.97 8.01 -8.18
N LEU A 145 -0.36 7.97 -8.28
CA LEU A 145 -1.21 9.16 -8.24
C LEU A 145 -1.04 9.94 -6.93
N SER A 146 -0.92 9.26 -5.80
CA SER A 146 -0.66 9.91 -4.51
C SER A 146 0.70 10.61 -4.50
N LEU A 147 1.72 10.10 -5.19
CA LEU A 147 3.02 10.78 -5.32
C LEU A 147 2.91 12.01 -6.21
N PHE A 148 2.24 11.90 -7.38
CA PHE A 148 2.06 13.02 -8.29
C PHE A 148 1.13 14.11 -7.76
N GLY A 149 0.12 13.76 -6.96
CA GLY A 149 -0.76 14.72 -6.28
C GLY A 149 -0.07 15.53 -5.18
N ASN A 150 1.19 15.23 -4.85
CA ASN A 150 2.05 16.06 -3.98
C ASN A 150 2.94 17.04 -4.77
N CYS A 151 2.82 17.10 -6.10
CA CYS A 151 3.47 18.14 -6.90
C CYS A 151 2.75 19.48 -6.63
N PRO A 152 3.48 20.52 -6.17
CA PRO A 152 2.91 21.82 -5.79
C PRO A 152 2.28 22.55 -6.98
#